data_AF-A0A919G891-F1
#
_entry.id   AF-A0A919G891-F1
#
_cell.length_a   1.000
_cell.length_b   1.000
_cell.length_c   1.000
_cell.angle_alpha   90.00
_cell.angle_beta   90.00
_cell.angle_gamma   90.00
#
_symmetry.space_group_name_H-M   'P 1'
#
loop_
_entity.id
_entity.type
_entity.pdbx_description
1 polymer ?
#
loop_
_entity_poly.entity_id
_entity_poly.type
_entity_poly.pdbx_seq_one_letter_code
_entity_poly.pdbx_strand_id
1 'polypeptide(L)'
;MKVAKNETDQTLAEKVGTLALTLAAGWVAQKAVSMIWKGVTGKDAPNKPDDPELDLVQATVFAAVAAGTAVFAKRLAAKGASKAAVRLAARRAAG
;
A
#
# COMPACT_ATOMS: atom_id res chain seq x y z
N MET A 1 15.62 -29.52 30.64
CA MET A 1 14.48 -29.34 29.71
C MET A 1 13.70 -28.08 30.09
N LYS A 2 14.21 -26.89 29.74
CA LYS A 2 13.55 -25.57 29.99
C LYS A 2 13.70 -24.62 28.80
N VAL A 3 14.76 -24.80 28.00
CA VAL A 3 15.08 -23.98 26.82
C VAL A 3 14.02 -24.13 25.71
N ALA A 4 13.57 -25.35 25.40
CA ALA A 4 12.64 -25.61 24.29
C ALA A 4 11.23 -24.98 24.44
N LYS A 5 10.79 -24.69 25.67
CA LYS A 5 9.45 -24.12 25.91
C LYS A 5 9.42 -22.61 25.65
N ASN A 6 10.49 -21.89 26.01
CA ASN A 6 10.58 -20.44 25.82
C ASN A 6 10.65 -20.04 24.33
N GLU A 7 11.35 -20.79 23.49
CA GLU A 7 11.44 -20.50 22.05
C GLU A 7 10.10 -20.75 21.34
N THR A 8 9.38 -21.80 21.74
CA THR A 8 8.07 -22.15 21.17
C THR A 8 6.99 -21.14 21.58
N ASP A 9 6.97 -20.73 22.85
CA ASP A 9 6.01 -19.74 23.33
C ASP A 9 6.27 -18.35 22.72
N GLN A 10 7.54 -17.97 22.51
CA GLN A 10 7.89 -16.75 21.79
C GLN A 10 7.46 -16.80 20.32
N THR A 11 7.70 -17.92 19.61
CA THR A 11 7.26 -18.02 18.21
C THR A 11 5.74 -18.04 18.08
N LEU A 12 5.02 -18.62 19.03
CA LEU A 12 3.55 -18.58 19.06
C LEU A 12 3.04 -17.17 19.35
N ALA A 13 3.61 -16.48 20.33
CA ALA A 13 3.25 -15.08 20.62
C ALA A 13 3.53 -14.16 19.43
N GLU A 14 4.65 -14.36 18.72
CA GLU A 14 5.02 -13.60 17.53
C GLU A 14 4.05 -13.89 16.37
N LYS A 15 3.70 -15.16 16.13
CA LYS A 15 2.73 -15.55 15.10
C LYS A 15 1.35 -14.97 15.39
N VAL A 16 0.88 -15.08 16.63
CA VAL A 16 -0.41 -14.54 17.05
C VAL A 16 -0.40 -13.01 16.99
N GLY A 17 0.68 -12.37 17.42
CA GLY A 17 0.86 -10.92 17.29
C GLY A 17 0.84 -10.46 15.84
N THR A 18 1.58 -11.14 14.97
CA THR A 18 1.63 -10.84 13.52
C THR A 18 0.26 -11.03 12.86
N LEU A 19 -0.45 -12.10 13.21
CA LEU A 19 -1.82 -12.34 12.76
C LEU A 19 -2.76 -11.23 13.24
N ALA A 20 -2.72 -10.88 14.53
CA ALA A 20 -3.55 -9.84 15.10
C ALA A 20 -3.27 -8.46 14.45
N LEU A 21 -2.00 -8.13 14.23
CA LEU A 21 -1.59 -6.91 13.53
C LEU A 21 -2.06 -6.89 12.08
N THR A 22 -1.98 -8.02 11.38
CA THR A 22 -2.47 -8.13 9.99
C THR A 22 -3.98 -7.92 9.91
N LEU A 23 -4.74 -8.51 10.84
CA LEU A 23 -6.19 -8.33 10.94
C LEU A 23 -6.55 -6.88 11.29
N ALA A 24 -5.84 -6.27 12.25
CA ALA A 24 -6.02 -4.88 12.61
C ALA A 24 -5.71 -3.95 11.43
N ALA A 25 -4.63 -4.21 10.69
CA ALA A 25 -4.28 -3.47 9.48
C ALA A 25 -5.36 -3.61 8.41
N GLY A 26 -5.91 -4.81 8.21
CA GLY A 26 -7.04 -5.06 7.31
C GLY A 26 -8.28 -4.25 7.70
N TRP A 27 -8.64 -4.23 8.99
CA TRP A 27 -9.79 -3.46 9.48
C TRP A 27 -9.60 -1.94 9.31
N VAL A 28 -8.40 -1.43 9.63
CA VAL A 28 -8.05 -0.03 9.42
C VAL A 28 -8.08 0.33 7.93
N ALA A 29 -7.55 -0.55 7.07
CA ALA A 29 -7.57 -0.37 5.62
C ALA A 29 -9.01 -0.29 5.09
N GLN A 30 -9.89 -1.21 5.51
CA GLN A 30 -11.31 -1.16 5.14
C GLN A 30 -11.96 0.15 5.56
N LYS A 31 -11.72 0.61 6.80
CA LYS A 31 -12.25 1.90 7.27
C LYS A 31 -11.72 3.08 6.47
N ALA A 32 -10.43 3.09 6.15
CA ALA A 32 -9.83 4.12 5.33
C ALA A 32 -10.46 4.17 3.94
N VAL A 33 -10.60 3.02 3.28
CA VAL A 33 -11.25 2.92 1.96
C VAL A 33 -12.69 3.44 2.02
N SER A 34 -13.50 3.00 2.99
CA SER A 34 -14.88 3.47 3.12
C SER A 34 -14.97 4.98 3.37
N MET A 35 -14.08 5.54 4.19
CA MET A 35 -14.04 6.99 4.46
C MET A 35 -13.67 7.78 3.21
N ILE A 36 -12.64 7.35 2.48
CA ILE A 36 -12.22 7.97 1.22
C ILE A 36 -13.37 7.90 0.21
N TRP A 37 -14.04 6.75 0.11
CA TRP A 37 -15.15 6.55 -0.82
C TRP A 37 -16.32 7.48 -0.51
N LYS A 38 -16.74 7.54 0.75
CA LYS A 38 -17.81 8.41 1.20
C LYS A 38 -17.46 9.89 1.03
N GLY A 39 -16.20 10.25 1.25
CA GLY A 39 -15.72 11.62 1.03
C GLY A 39 -15.75 12.05 -0.43
N VAL A 40 -15.41 11.16 -1.37
CA VAL A 40 -15.36 11.50 -2.80
C VAL A 40 -16.73 11.37 -3.47
N THR A 41 -17.47 10.31 -3.17
CA THR A 41 -18.73 9.98 -3.88
C THR A 41 -19.99 10.41 -3.13
N GLY A 42 -19.88 10.73 -1.83
CA GLY A 42 -21.02 11.01 -0.97
C GLY A 42 -21.87 9.78 -0.62
N LYS A 43 -21.55 8.60 -1.16
CA LYS A 43 -22.27 7.33 -0.96
C LYS A 43 -21.36 6.30 -0.28
N ASP A 44 -21.97 5.30 0.34
CA ASP A 44 -21.21 4.19 0.90
C ASP A 44 -20.55 3.37 -0.22
N ALA A 45 -19.41 2.74 0.09
CA ALA A 45 -18.68 1.93 -0.87
C ALA A 45 -19.56 0.77 -1.39
N PRO A 46 -19.54 0.48 -2.71
CA PRO A 46 -20.33 -0.60 -3.27
C PRO A 46 -19.81 -1.94 -2.75
N ASN A 47 -20.72 -2.75 -2.19
CA ASN A 47 -20.41 -3.99 -1.49
C ASN A 47 -21.04 -5.23 -2.15
N LYS A 48 -21.77 -5.07 -3.27
CA LYS A 48 -22.52 -6.15 -3.91
C LYS A 48 -21.88 -6.57 -5.23
N PRO A 49 -21.32 -7.78 -5.35
CA PRO A 49 -20.60 -8.27 -6.54
C PRO A 49 -21.40 -8.29 -7.85
N ASP A 50 -22.73 -8.31 -7.80
CA ASP A 50 -23.60 -8.52 -8.98
C ASP A 50 -24.27 -7.23 -9.49
N ASP A 51 -23.76 -6.06 -9.12
CA ASP A 51 -24.33 -4.78 -9.56
C ASP A 51 -23.68 -4.29 -10.87
N PRO A 52 -24.43 -4.01 -11.96
CA PRO A 52 -23.86 -3.44 -13.18
C PRO A 52 -23.14 -2.10 -12.97
N GLU A 53 -23.46 -1.33 -11.93
CA GLU A 53 -22.67 -0.14 -11.56
C GLU A 53 -21.24 -0.48 -11.09
N LEU A 54 -20.98 -1.72 -10.67
CA LEU A 54 -19.63 -2.15 -10.28
C LEU A 54 -18.63 -2.09 -11.41
N ASP A 55 -19.01 -2.29 -12.67
CA ASP A 55 -18.03 -2.31 -13.77
C ASP A 55 -17.39 -0.92 -13.94
N LEU A 56 -18.23 0.12 -13.90
CA LEU A 56 -17.80 1.52 -13.93
C LEU A 56 -16.98 1.89 -12.69
N VAL A 57 -17.40 1.42 -11.51
CA VAL A 57 -16.65 1.62 -10.27
C VAL A 57 -15.30 0.90 -10.31
N GLN A 58 -15.27 -0.34 -10.75
CA GLN A 58 -14.08 -1.18 -10.82
C GLN A 58 -13.07 -0.61 -11.82
N ALA A 59 -13.54 -0.16 -12.99
CA ALA A 59 -12.71 0.56 -13.95
C ALA A 59 -12.12 1.83 -13.35
N THR A 60 -12.91 2.59 -12.59
CA THR A 60 -12.47 3.84 -11.93
C THR A 60 -11.45 3.55 -10.82
N VAL A 61 -11.69 2.54 -9.98
CA VAL A 61 -10.75 2.11 -8.93
C VAL A 61 -9.44 1.64 -9.56
N PHE A 62 -9.51 0.82 -10.59
CA PHE A 62 -8.33 0.35 -11.31
C PHE A 62 -7.54 1.51 -11.89
N ALA A 63 -8.21 2.45 -12.58
CA ALA A 63 -7.58 3.65 -13.11
C ALA A 63 -6.95 4.50 -12.01
N ALA A 64 -7.61 4.68 -10.86
CA ALA A 64 -7.07 5.42 -9.73
C ALA A 64 -5.82 4.76 -9.14
N VAL A 65 -5.83 3.43 -8.97
CA VAL A 65 -4.67 2.66 -8.50
C VAL A 65 -3.52 2.71 -9.50
N ALA A 66 -3.81 2.55 -10.79
CA ALA A 66 -2.82 2.62 -11.86
C ALA A 66 -2.20 4.02 -11.93
N ALA A 67 -3.01 5.07 -11.88
CA ALA A 67 -2.55 6.45 -11.87
C ALA A 67 -1.71 6.75 -10.63
N GLY A 68 -2.16 6.33 -9.44
CA GLY A 68 -1.41 6.48 -8.19
C GLY A 68 -0.05 5.79 -8.27
N THR A 69 -0.01 4.56 -8.79
CA THR A 69 1.22 3.79 -8.98
C THR A 69 2.15 4.47 -9.98
N ALA A 70 1.63 4.95 -11.11
CA ALA A 70 2.41 5.64 -12.13
C ALA A 70 3.02 6.94 -11.59
N VAL A 71 2.26 7.73 -10.82
CA VAL A 71 2.76 8.94 -10.16
C VAL A 71 3.87 8.60 -9.16
N PHE A 72 3.67 7.56 -8.36
CA PHE A 72 4.66 7.12 -7.39
C PHE A 72 5.96 6.67 -8.08
N ALA A 73 5.84 5.82 -9.12
CA ALA A 73 6.96 5.39 -9.94
C ALA A 73 7.68 6.59 -10.57
N LYS A 74 6.95 7.56 -11.12
CA LYS A 74 7.52 8.79 -11.69
C LYS A 74 8.27 9.60 -10.65
N ARG A 75 7.76 9.74 -9.43
CA ARG A 75 8.46 10.45 -8.33
C ARG A 75 9.74 9.75 -7.91
N LEU A 76 9.73 8.43 -7.83
CA LEU A 76 10.93 7.63 -7.54
C LEU A 76 11.96 7.75 -8.66
N ALA A 77 11.52 7.62 -9.91
CA ALA A 77 12.36 7.78 -11.10
C ALA A 77 12.96 9.18 -11.18
N ALA A 78 12.18 10.23 -10.90
CA ALA A 78 12.66 11.61 -10.86
C ALA A 78 13.71 11.82 -9.77
N LYS A 79 13.50 11.27 -8.56
CA LYS A 79 14.52 11.28 -7.49
C LYS A 79 15.80 10.56 -7.91
N GLY A 80 15.67 9.42 -8.58
CA GLY A 80 16.81 8.66 -9.12
C GLY A 80 17.57 9.43 -10.21
N ALA A 81 16.83 10.01 -11.16
CA ALA A 81 17.37 10.78 -12.28
C ALA A 81 18.12 12.03 -11.79
N SER A 82 17.58 12.78 -10.82
CA SER A 82 18.28 13.92 -10.23
C SER A 82 19.61 13.51 -9.59
N LYS A 83 19.64 12.38 -8.88
CA LYS A 83 20.86 11.87 -8.23
C LYS A 83 21.90 11.41 -9.25
N ALA A 84 21.46 10.83 -10.37
CA ALA A 84 22.34 10.42 -11.47
C ALA A 84 22.88 11.63 -12.25
N ALA A 85 22.05 12.64 -12.52
CA ALA A 85 22.44 13.87 -13.20
C ALA A 85 23.50 14.65 -12.41
N VAL A 86 23.33 14.79 -11.09
CA VAL A 86 24.33 15.41 -10.20
C VAL A 86 25.66 14.64 -10.22
N ARG A 87 25.61 13.30 -10.19
CA ARG A 87 26.82 12.47 -10.31
C ARG A 87 27.51 12.64 -11.65
N LEU A 88 26.76 12.77 -12.74
CA LEU A 88 27.34 12.96 -14.07
C LEU A 88 27.96 14.36 -14.22
N ALA A 89 27.31 15.39 -13.69
CA ALA A 89 27.82 16.76 -13.65
C ALA A 89 29.11 16.86 -12.82
N ALA A 90 29.16 16.22 -11.65
CA ALA A 90 30.36 16.17 -10.82
C ALA A 90 31.54 15.46 -11.53
N ARG A 91 31.27 14.39 -12.28
CA ARG A 91 32.29 13.69 -13.09
C ARG A 91 32.81 14.52 -14.26
N ARG A 92 31.97 15.40 -14.81
CA ARG A 92 32.31 16.28 -15.94
C ARG A 92 33.00 17.58 -15.51
N ALA A 93 32.91 17.95 -14.23
CA ALA A 93 33.64 19.08 -13.65
C ALA A 93 35.00 18.68 -13.05
N ALA A 94 35.25 17.37 -12.87
CA ALA A 94 36.47 16.82 -12.30
C ALA A 94 37.45 16.27 -13.35
N GLY A 95 37.12 16.37 -14.64
CA GLY A 95 37.99 16.05 -15.77
C GLY A 95 38.01 17.21 -16.75
#